data_AF-A0A7X8SR70-F1
#
_entry.id   AF-A0A7X8SR70-F1
#
_cell.length_a   1.000
_cell.length_b   1.000
_cell.length_c   1.000
_cell.angle_alpha   90.00
_cell.angle_beta   90.00
_cell.angle_gamma   90.00
#
_symmetry.space_group_name_H-M   'P 1'
#
loop_
_entity.id
_entity.type
_entity.pdbx_description
1 polymer ?
#
loop_
_entity_poly.entity_id
_entity_poly.type
_entity_poly.pdbx_seq_one_letter_code
_entity_poly.pdbx_strand_id
1 'polypeptide(L)'
;MLGTTQRAKPEGEFTHLPADLNELSADEMGSMLGNYNAWREFVESQLIMTRAALQSEEHNYNTKRASLIILAKGKSVKEKEASADSDPVVSGLKGELLQTQILYEMLKDKHSSILHSFEVLSREITRRRNNV
;
A
#
# COMPACT_ATOMS: atom_id res chain seq x y z
N MET A 1 -21.02 -8.14 -3.92
CA MET A 1 -20.21 -6.91 -4.00
C MET A 1 -19.48 -6.76 -2.68
N LEU A 2 -18.16 -6.98 -2.64
CA LEU A 2 -17.37 -6.66 -1.45
C LEU A 2 -17.40 -5.13 -1.30
N GLY A 3 -18.01 -4.65 -0.22
CA GLY A 3 -18.12 -3.22 0.10
C GLY A 3 -16.75 -2.62 0.37
N THR A 4 -16.01 -2.30 -0.68
CA THR A 4 -14.76 -1.53 -0.61
C THR A 4 -15.14 -0.06 -0.63
N THR A 5 -15.84 0.39 0.42
CA THR A 5 -16.11 1.81 0.60
C THR A 5 -14.76 2.48 0.85
N GLN A 6 -14.28 3.26 -0.12
CA GLN A 6 -13.07 4.06 0.04
C GLN A 6 -13.20 4.86 1.33
N ARG A 7 -12.35 4.57 2.32
CA ARG A 7 -12.35 5.34 3.56
C ARG A 7 -11.86 6.75 3.23
N ALA A 8 -12.55 7.75 3.77
CA ALA A 8 -12.08 9.12 3.67
C ALA A 8 -10.72 9.24 4.37
N LYS A 9 -9.84 10.08 3.81
CA LYS A 9 -8.59 10.42 4.48
C LYS A 9 -8.95 11.03 5.85
N PRO A 10 -8.36 10.55 6.96
CA PRO A 10 -8.58 11.15 8.27
C PRO A 10 -8.20 12.64 8.25
N GLU A 11 -8.91 13.44 9.03
CA GLU A 11 -8.58 14.84 9.22
C GLU A 11 -7.27 14.98 10.02
N GLY A 12 -6.50 16.03 9.72
CA GLY A 12 -5.22 16.30 10.38
C GLY A 12 -4.04 15.49 9.83
N GLU A 13 -2.91 15.62 10.51
CA GLU A 13 -1.68 14.91 10.17
C GLU A 13 -1.56 13.59 10.92
N PHE A 14 -0.82 12.65 10.32
CA PHE A 14 -0.43 11.44 11.03
C PHE A 14 0.55 11.79 12.14
N THR A 15 0.14 11.61 13.38
CA THR A 15 0.99 11.83 14.55
C THR A 15 1.93 10.65 14.77
N HIS A 16 3.22 10.94 14.93
CA HIS A 16 4.22 9.94 15.32
C HIS A 16 4.08 9.60 16.81
N LEU A 17 4.43 8.36 17.16
CA LEU A 17 4.43 7.93 18.55
C LEU A 17 5.55 8.68 19.28
N PRO A 18 5.28 9.36 20.41
CA PRO A 18 6.34 10.04 21.16
C PRO A 18 7.30 9.04 21.77
N ALA A 19 8.54 9.48 22.01
CA ALA A 19 9.60 8.62 22.54
C ALA A 19 9.34 8.17 23.98
N ASP A 20 8.68 9.02 24.78
CA ASP A 20 8.23 8.66 26.13
C ASP A 20 6.71 8.70 26.20
N LEU A 21 6.10 7.53 26.39
CA LEU A 21 4.66 7.42 26.56
C LEU A 21 4.21 7.86 27.95
N ASN A 22 5.08 7.83 28.97
CA ASN A 22 4.72 8.11 30.37
C ASN A 22 4.24 9.55 30.56
N GLU A 23 4.67 10.46 29.71
CA GLU A 23 4.26 11.87 29.72
C GLU A 23 2.84 12.10 29.19
N LEU A 24 2.28 11.13 28.45
CA LEU A 24 0.93 11.24 27.93
C LEU A 24 -0.12 10.93 29.00
N SER A 25 -1.15 11.76 29.07
CA SER A 25 -2.38 11.49 29.81
C SER A 25 -3.20 10.36 29.18
N ALA A 26 -4.15 9.81 29.93
CA ALA A 26 -5.06 8.77 29.43
C ALA A 26 -5.90 9.26 28.25
N ASP A 27 -6.35 10.52 28.29
CA ASP A 27 -7.16 11.13 27.23
C ASP A 27 -6.34 11.33 25.95
N GLU A 28 -5.08 11.77 26.08
CA GLU A 28 -4.16 11.91 24.94
C GLU A 28 -3.87 10.55 24.30
N MET A 29 -3.59 9.52 25.09
CA MET A 29 -3.39 8.17 24.57
C MET A 29 -4.66 7.62 23.89
N GLY A 30 -5.85 7.88 24.45
CA GLY A 30 -7.12 7.50 23.84
C GLY A 30 -7.36 8.19 22.50
N SER A 31 -7.10 9.50 22.44
CA SER A 31 -7.19 10.29 21.20
C SER A 31 -6.20 9.80 20.13
N MET A 32 -4.95 9.56 20.51
CA MET A 32 -3.94 8.99 19.61
C MET A 32 -4.34 7.61 19.10
N LEU A 33 -4.89 6.74 19.94
CA LEU A 33 -5.33 5.40 19.55
C LEU A 33 -6.46 5.48 18.51
N GLY A 34 -7.41 6.42 18.69
CA GLY A 34 -8.44 6.73 17.71
C GLY A 34 -7.85 7.20 16.38
N ASN A 35 -6.88 8.12 16.42
CA ASN A 35 -6.20 8.62 15.22
C ASN A 35 -5.46 7.49 14.48
N TYR A 36 -4.71 6.65 15.19
CA TYR A 36 -4.05 5.48 14.60
C TYR A 36 -5.03 4.51 13.96
N ASN A 37 -6.17 4.25 14.59
CA ASN A 37 -7.20 3.37 14.01
C ASN A 37 -7.78 3.96 12.71
N ALA A 38 -8.08 5.27 12.69
CA ALA A 38 -8.59 5.94 11.49
C ALA A 38 -7.57 5.89 10.33
N TRP A 39 -6.30 6.17 10.60
CA TRP A 39 -5.22 6.06 9.62
C TRP A 39 -4.99 4.62 9.17
N ARG A 40 -5.09 3.63 10.06
CA ARG A 40 -4.99 2.20 9.72
C ARG A 40 -6.05 1.83 8.69
N GLU A 41 -7.31 2.12 8.98
CA GLU A 41 -8.43 1.80 8.09
C GLU A 41 -8.32 2.50 6.73
N PHE A 42 -7.86 3.75 6.72
CA PHE A 42 -7.61 4.49 5.48
C PHE A 42 -6.51 3.83 4.63
N VAL A 43 -5.33 3.58 5.22
CA VAL A 43 -4.21 2.97 4.49
C VAL A 43 -4.56 1.54 4.04
N GLU A 44 -5.28 0.78 4.85
CA GLU A 44 -5.78 -0.55 4.48
C GLU A 44 -6.72 -0.50 3.26
N SER A 45 -7.65 0.48 3.23
CA SER A 45 -8.50 0.71 2.06
C SER A 45 -7.68 1.06 0.81
N GLN A 46 -6.67 1.93 0.94
CA GLN A 46 -5.76 2.28 -0.16
C GLN A 46 -4.94 1.07 -0.63
N LEU A 47 -4.49 0.20 0.28
CA LEU A 47 -3.77 -1.03 -0.04
C LEU A 47 -4.62 -1.98 -0.89
N ILE A 48 -5.89 -2.18 -0.52
CA ILE A 48 -6.80 -3.04 -1.27
C ILE A 48 -7.01 -2.50 -2.69
N MET A 49 -7.25 -1.19 -2.82
CA MET A 49 -7.43 -0.54 -4.13
C MET A 49 -6.17 -0.63 -4.99
N THR A 50 -5.00 -0.33 -4.40
CA THR A 50 -3.72 -0.36 -5.12
C THR A 50 -3.37 -1.79 -5.53
N ARG A 51 -3.69 -2.79 -4.71
CA ARG A 51 -3.51 -4.21 -5.08
C ARG A 51 -4.38 -4.61 -6.26
N ALA A 52 -5.63 -4.14 -6.32
CA ALA A 52 -6.51 -4.41 -7.45
C ALA A 52 -6.00 -3.75 -8.73
N ALA A 53 -5.55 -2.48 -8.64
CA ALA A 53 -4.91 -1.79 -9.75
C ALA A 53 -3.66 -2.53 -10.25
N LEU A 54 -2.79 -2.94 -9.32
CA LEU A 54 -1.57 -3.69 -9.63
C LEU A 54 -1.86 -4.97 -10.43
N GLN A 55 -2.86 -5.75 -10.00
CA GLN A 55 -3.27 -6.97 -10.72
C GLN A 55 -3.81 -6.67 -12.12
N SER A 56 -4.57 -5.58 -12.27
CA SER A 56 -5.09 -5.15 -13.57
C SER A 56 -3.97 -4.71 -14.51
N GLU A 57 -3.02 -3.91 -14.02
CA GLU A 57 -1.87 -3.43 -14.79
C GLU A 57 -0.94 -4.56 -15.18
N GLU A 58 -0.67 -5.50 -14.25
CA GLU A 58 0.11 -6.71 -14.53
C GLU A 58 -0.54 -7.55 -15.63
N HIS A 59 -1.86 -7.73 -15.57
CA HIS A 59 -2.60 -8.42 -16.62
C HIS A 59 -2.49 -7.71 -17.98
N ASN A 60 -2.66 -6.38 -18.01
CA ASN A 60 -2.58 -5.58 -19.23
C ASN A 60 -1.18 -5.64 -19.85
N TYR A 61 -0.14 -5.45 -19.03
CA TYR A 61 1.26 -5.55 -19.44
C TYR A 61 1.56 -6.94 -20.03
N ASN A 62 1.24 -8.01 -19.29
CA ASN A 62 1.53 -9.38 -19.72
C ASN A 62 0.79 -9.75 -21.01
N THR A 63 -0.49 -9.38 -21.13
CA THR A 63 -1.30 -9.65 -22.31
C THR A 63 -0.76 -8.93 -23.54
N LYS A 64 -0.44 -7.64 -23.41
CA LYS A 64 0.09 -6.84 -24.52
C LYS A 64 1.47 -7.32 -24.95
N ARG A 65 2.37 -7.58 -23.99
CA ARG A 65 3.71 -8.10 -24.24
C ARG A 65 3.66 -9.46 -24.93
N ALA A 66 2.84 -10.38 -24.43
CA ALA A 66 2.68 -11.71 -25.02
C ALA A 66 2.14 -11.64 -26.45
N SER A 67 1.13 -10.78 -26.71
CA SER A 67 0.60 -10.56 -28.05
C SER A 67 1.68 -10.10 -29.03
N LEU A 68 2.54 -9.16 -28.62
CA LEU A 68 3.64 -8.68 -29.48
C LEU A 68 4.71 -9.74 -29.70
N ILE A 69 5.06 -10.56 -28.70
CA ILE A 69 6.00 -11.67 -28.86
C ILE A 69 5.49 -12.69 -29.89
N ILE A 70 4.19 -13.00 -29.87
CA ILE A 70 3.56 -13.92 -30.82
C ILE A 70 3.65 -13.37 -32.26
N LEU A 71 3.43 -12.06 -32.42
CA LEU A 71 3.45 -11.38 -33.72
C LEU A 71 4.87 -11.00 -34.21
N ALA A 72 5.85 -10.99 -33.31
CA ALA A 72 7.20 -10.55 -33.61
C ALA A 72 7.91 -11.48 -34.61
N LYS A 73 8.55 -10.86 -35.60
CA LYS A 73 9.44 -11.55 -36.54
C LYS A 73 10.83 -11.63 -35.93
N GLY A 74 11.36 -12.83 -35.78
CA GLY A 74 12.66 -13.10 -35.18
C GLY A 74 12.96 -14.59 -35.23
N LYS A 75 14.24 -14.96 -35.30
CA LYS A 75 14.67 -16.37 -35.36
C LYS A 75 14.76 -16.99 -33.97
N SER A 76 15.01 -16.18 -32.95
CA SER A 76 15.07 -16.63 -31.55
C SER A 76 14.03 -15.98 -30.66
N VAL A 77 13.71 -16.63 -29.54
CA VAL A 77 12.80 -16.08 -28.51
C VAL A 77 13.31 -14.75 -27.98
N LYS A 78 14.63 -14.63 -27.72
CA LYS A 78 15.24 -13.40 -27.20
C LYS A 78 15.07 -12.20 -28.14
N GLU A 79 15.19 -12.41 -29.45
CA GLU A 79 14.96 -11.34 -30.45
C GLU A 79 13.51 -10.86 -30.43
N LYS A 80 12.56 -11.79 -30.30
CA LYS A 80 11.13 -11.46 -30.23
C LYS A 80 10.78 -10.72 -28.95
N GLU A 81 11.35 -11.13 -27.82
CA GLU A 81 11.19 -10.44 -26.53
C GLU A 81 11.77 -9.03 -26.58
N ALA A 82 13.00 -8.86 -27.07
CA ALA A 82 13.62 -7.55 -27.20
C ALA A 82 12.82 -6.60 -28.11
N SER A 83 12.20 -7.14 -29.18
CA SER A 83 11.32 -6.37 -30.05
C SER A 83 9.98 -6.01 -29.39
N ALA A 84 9.45 -6.85 -28.51
CA ALA A 84 8.22 -6.53 -27.78
C ALA A 84 8.49 -5.53 -26.64
N ASP A 85 9.66 -5.63 -25.99
CA ASP A 85 10.06 -4.74 -24.90
C ASP A 85 10.42 -3.32 -25.39
N SER A 86 10.75 -3.16 -26.68
CA SER A 86 10.98 -1.85 -27.30
C SER A 86 9.71 -1.17 -27.81
N ASP A 87 8.56 -1.86 -27.78
CA ASP A 87 7.28 -1.27 -28.13
C ASP A 87 6.88 -0.18 -27.12
N PRO A 88 6.56 1.06 -27.57
CA PRO A 88 6.24 2.16 -26.66
C PRO A 88 5.05 1.87 -25.74
N VAL A 89 4.07 1.07 -26.18
CA VAL A 89 2.91 0.72 -25.36
C VAL A 89 3.31 -0.25 -24.25
N VAL A 90 4.13 -1.26 -24.55
CA VAL A 90 4.66 -2.17 -23.53
C VAL A 90 5.53 -1.43 -22.52
N SER A 91 6.38 -0.52 -23.00
CA SER A 91 7.21 0.32 -22.14
C SER A 91 6.37 1.20 -21.22
N GLY A 92 5.31 1.83 -21.73
CA GLY A 92 4.36 2.62 -20.95
C GLY A 92 3.66 1.79 -19.87
N LEU A 93 3.08 0.64 -20.24
CA LEU A 93 2.41 -0.28 -19.30
C LEU A 93 3.37 -0.80 -18.21
N LYS A 94 4.63 -1.05 -18.56
CA LYS A 94 5.67 -1.43 -17.59
C LYS A 94 5.96 -0.30 -16.61
N GLY A 95 5.95 0.94 -17.08
CA GLY A 95 6.11 2.13 -16.24
C GLY A 95 4.97 2.29 -15.23
N GLU A 96 3.73 2.18 -15.69
CA GLU A 96 2.53 2.21 -14.84
C GLU A 96 2.58 1.10 -13.78
N LEU A 97 2.82 -0.14 -14.22
CA LEU A 97 2.96 -1.30 -13.33
C LEU A 97 4.02 -1.07 -12.23
N LEU A 98 5.18 -0.51 -12.59
CA LEU A 98 6.24 -0.23 -11.64
C LEU A 98 5.84 0.86 -10.64
N GLN A 99 5.17 1.91 -11.10
CA GLN A 99 4.70 3.00 -10.22
C GLN A 99 3.69 2.48 -9.19
N THR A 100 2.72 1.68 -9.64
CA THR A 100 1.71 1.09 -8.76
C THR A 100 2.33 0.08 -7.79
N GLN A 101 3.33 -0.68 -8.24
CA GLN A 101 4.08 -1.59 -7.38
C GLN A 101 4.82 -0.85 -6.26
N ILE A 102 5.50 0.26 -6.60
CA ILE A 102 6.18 1.11 -5.61
C ILE A 102 5.18 1.67 -4.60
N LEU A 103 4.04 2.19 -5.08
CA LEU A 103 3.00 2.73 -4.22
C LEU A 103 2.44 1.66 -3.27
N TYR A 104 2.20 0.44 -3.77
CA TYR A 104 1.72 -0.67 -2.96
C TYR A 104 2.69 -1.01 -1.82
N GLU A 105 3.99 -1.13 -2.10
CA GLU A 105 4.99 -1.43 -1.07
C GLU A 105 5.11 -0.27 -0.05
N MET A 106 5.08 0.98 -0.50
CA MET A 106 5.09 2.14 0.41
C MET A 106 3.87 2.15 1.36
N LEU A 107 2.68 1.84 0.83
CA LEU A 107 1.47 1.76 1.64
C LEU A 107 1.55 0.59 2.64
N LYS A 108 2.17 -0.53 2.25
CA LYS A 108 2.32 -1.73 3.08
C LYS A 108 3.28 -1.49 4.25
N ASP A 109 4.39 -0.81 3.99
CA ASP A 109 5.32 -0.37 5.03
C ASP A 109 4.65 0.62 5.98
N LYS A 110 3.89 1.58 5.44
CA LYS A 110 3.16 2.55 6.25
C LYS A 110 2.10 1.88 7.12
N HIS A 111 1.33 0.95 6.57
CA HIS A 111 0.33 0.17 7.32
C HIS A 111 0.97 -0.60 8.47
N SER A 112 2.11 -1.25 8.22
CA SER A 112 2.85 -2.00 9.23
C SER A 112 3.36 -1.10 10.36
N SER A 113 3.87 0.09 10.03
CA SER A 113 4.30 1.10 11.02
C SER A 113 3.15 1.62 11.88
N ILE A 114 1.99 1.88 11.27
CA ILE A 114 0.77 2.29 11.97
C ILE A 114 0.32 1.21 12.93
N LEU A 115 0.24 -0.04 12.44
CA LEU A 115 -0.19 -1.18 13.24
C LEU A 115 0.73 -1.40 14.45
N HIS A 116 2.04 -1.32 14.26
CA HIS A 116 3.00 -1.40 15.35
C HIS A 116 2.77 -0.31 16.40
N SER A 117 2.59 0.95 15.97
CA SER A 117 2.35 2.07 16.88
C SER A 117 1.04 1.91 17.65
N PHE A 118 -0.02 1.44 16.97
CA PHE A 118 -1.30 1.12 17.58
C PHE A 118 -1.18 0.03 18.65
N GLU A 119 -0.45 -1.05 18.35
CA GLU A 119 -0.22 -2.15 19.30
C GLU A 119 0.56 -1.71 20.53
N VAL A 120 1.63 -0.92 20.35
CA VAL A 120 2.42 -0.37 21.46
C VAL A 120 1.54 0.50 22.36
N LEU A 121 0.78 1.43 21.77
CA LEU A 121 -0.12 2.31 22.50
C LEU A 121 -1.23 1.54 23.23
N SER A 122 -1.85 0.56 22.56
CA SER A 122 -2.90 -0.29 23.15
C SER A 122 -2.39 -1.10 24.35
N ARG A 123 -1.16 -1.63 24.27
CA ARG A 123 -0.53 -2.35 25.37
C ARG A 123 -0.23 -1.42 26.55
N GLU A 124 0.27 -0.22 26.26
CA GLU A 124 0.57 0.78 27.29
C GLU A 124 -0.69 1.23 28.05
N ILE A 125 -1.79 1.50 27.33
CA ILE A 125 -3.09 1.82 27.93
C ILE A 125 -3.55 0.69 28.86
N THR A 126 -3.42 -0.56 28.41
CA THR A 126 -3.82 -1.74 29.21
C THR A 126 -2.93 -1.91 30.44
N ARG A 127 -1.61 -1.72 30.30
CA ARG A 127 -0.65 -1.76 31.40
C ARG A 127 -1.02 -0.76 32.49
N ARG A 128 -1.31 0.49 32.13
CA ARG A 128 -1.70 1.52 33.11
C ARG A 128 -3.02 1.20 33.78
N ARG A 129 -4.01 0.76 33.01
CA ARG A 129 -5.31 0.37 33.56
C ARG A 129 -5.21 -0.75 34.60
N ASN A 130 -4.27 -1.67 34.45
CA ASN A 130 -4.07 -2.79 35.38
C ASN A 130 -3.16 -2.45 36.58
N ASN A 131 -2.42 -1.34 36.53
CA ASN A 131 -1.53 -0.87 37.58
C ASN A 131 -2.14 0.24 38.46
N VAL A 132 -3.39 0.63 38.15
CA VAL A 132 -4.26 1.52 38.94
C VAL A 132 -5.24 0.66 39.72
#